data_AF-A0A7S0LQ78-F1
#
_entry.id   AF-A0A7S0LQ78-F1
#
_cell.length_a   1.000
_cell.length_b   1.000
_cell.length_c   1.000
_cell.angle_alpha   90.00
_cell.angle_beta   90.00
_cell.angle_gamma   90.00
#
_symmetry.space_group_name_H-M   'P 1'
#
loop_
_entity.id
_entity.type
_entity.pdbx_description
1 polymer ?
#
loop_
_entity_poly.entity_id
_entity_poly.type
_entity_poly.pdbx_seq_one_letter_code
_entity_poly.pdbx_strand_id
1 'polypeptide(L)'
;MSPFVASLLSFGFDMSHVPMLVNTTCTNVPQVASSVNFIEASKNPYHAGYDKNPPREDTVIDYETKCYASFEVPVSKFHEQRKKGAKLRYSLHSLTPAAADKKASTHLTHHGPCGVCSTLQDLSVYLLKPDLTNPVRRCALKSVFSFGLSDRKACIQSLGFTSECAWIWYWNTINTGKSHRNGGCKGTCMVHWAMGVPNNVPVGVDNPCQPLSEEGQTAEERLGASAASAAASAGAVSRCGVSGPSSGPSKSTKKSKGNCGNTINGKPACHKDMWQSGPARMSSCLQCDECRSGPIFQKVAGRTRRASGIKSAIVRPDFKEVEHTYII
;
A
#
# COMPACT_ATOMS: atom_id res chain seq x y z
N MET A 1 -19.62 -39.72 1.68
CA MET A 1 -18.29 -39.06 1.68
C MET A 1 -17.94 -38.75 0.23
N SER A 2 -17.98 -37.47 -0.16
CA SER A 2 -17.96 -37.04 -1.57
C SER A 2 -16.57 -36.51 -1.97
N PRO A 3 -15.97 -36.94 -3.09
CA PRO A 3 -14.70 -36.43 -3.57
C PRO A 3 -14.94 -35.37 -4.65
N PHE A 4 -15.10 -34.11 -4.27
CA PHE A 4 -15.27 -33.01 -5.22
C PHE A 4 -14.60 -31.71 -4.72
N VAL A 5 -13.33 -31.76 -4.31
CA VAL A 5 -12.55 -30.54 -4.04
C VAL A 5 -11.06 -30.76 -4.35
N ALA A 6 -10.68 -30.85 -5.62
CA ALA A 6 -9.26 -30.78 -6.00
C ALA A 6 -9.07 -30.47 -7.50
N SER A 7 -9.58 -29.35 -8.01
CA SER A 7 -9.14 -28.88 -9.34
C SER A 7 -9.51 -27.42 -9.58
N LEU A 8 -8.79 -26.46 -8.97
CA LEU A 8 -8.96 -25.04 -9.33
C LEU A 8 -7.71 -24.15 -9.11
N LEU A 9 -6.49 -24.70 -9.04
CA LEU A 9 -5.27 -23.89 -8.92
C LEU A 9 -4.14 -24.42 -9.80
N SER A 10 -4.29 -24.31 -11.13
CA SER A 10 -3.18 -24.45 -12.08
C SER A 10 -3.46 -23.68 -13.36
N PHE A 11 -3.79 -22.40 -13.27
CA PHE A 11 -3.37 -21.47 -14.32
C PHE A 11 -1.92 -21.10 -14.05
N GLY A 12 -1.03 -22.07 -14.30
CA GLY A 12 0.41 -21.86 -14.30
C GLY A 12 0.77 -21.04 -15.52
N PHE A 13 0.69 -19.72 -15.41
CA PHE A 13 1.29 -18.85 -16.41
C PHE A 13 2.81 -19.06 -16.35
N ASP A 14 3.38 -19.50 -17.47
CA ASP A 14 4.74 -19.97 -17.53
C ASP A 14 5.74 -18.80 -17.42
N MET A 15 6.31 -18.62 -16.24
CA MET A 15 7.37 -17.65 -15.97
C MET A 15 8.65 -17.94 -16.77
N SER A 16 8.75 -19.07 -17.48
CA SER A 16 9.83 -19.34 -18.47
C SER A 16 9.84 -18.37 -19.65
N HIS A 17 8.88 -17.44 -19.73
CA HIS A 17 8.83 -16.36 -20.71
C HIS A 17 9.52 -15.06 -20.25
N VAL A 18 9.81 -14.91 -18.94
CA VAL A 18 10.59 -13.79 -18.37
C VAL A 18 12.13 -14.03 -18.23
N PRO A 19 12.74 -15.23 -18.42
CA PRO A 19 14.18 -15.43 -18.30
C PRO A 19 14.99 -14.76 -19.42
N MET A 20 14.32 -14.04 -20.32
CA MET A 20 14.93 -13.28 -21.41
C MET A 20 15.73 -12.08 -20.93
N LEU A 21 15.47 -11.58 -19.71
CA LEU A 21 15.99 -10.32 -19.21
C LEU A 21 17.07 -10.59 -18.16
N VAL A 22 18.33 -10.64 -18.62
CA VAL A 22 19.51 -10.92 -17.79
C VAL A 22 20.40 -9.68 -17.65
N ASN A 23 20.98 -9.54 -16.45
CA ASN A 23 21.99 -8.55 -16.08
C ASN A 23 21.49 -7.10 -15.95
N THR A 24 20.98 -6.75 -14.76
CA THR A 24 20.68 -5.36 -14.41
C THR A 24 21.78 -4.76 -13.56
N THR A 25 22.43 -3.73 -14.09
CA THR A 25 23.02 -2.70 -13.25
C THR A 25 21.99 -1.60 -13.08
N CYS A 26 21.68 -1.30 -11.83
CA CYS A 26 20.93 -0.12 -11.49
C CYS A 26 21.83 0.78 -10.65
N THR A 27 22.09 1.98 -11.16
CA THR A 27 23.20 2.81 -10.68
C THR A 27 23.02 3.34 -9.27
N ASN A 28 21.78 3.48 -8.78
CA ASN A 28 21.47 4.08 -7.50
C ASN A 28 20.93 3.09 -6.44
N VAL A 29 20.76 1.80 -6.77
CA VAL A 29 20.22 0.81 -5.80
C VAL A 29 21.06 0.74 -4.51
N PRO A 30 22.41 0.72 -4.55
CA PRO A 30 23.20 0.75 -3.33
C PRO A 30 22.96 1.99 -2.46
N GLN A 31 22.78 3.16 -3.08
CA GLN A 31 22.48 4.43 -2.39
C GLN A 31 21.09 4.39 -1.75
N VAL A 32 20.08 3.92 -2.47
CA VAL A 32 18.71 3.78 -1.95
C VAL A 32 18.67 2.78 -0.80
N ALA A 33 19.37 1.64 -0.94
CA ALA A 33 19.44 0.61 0.07
C ALA A 33 20.19 1.09 1.34
N SER A 34 21.33 1.77 1.18
CA SER A 34 22.09 2.31 2.32
C SER A 34 21.31 3.37 3.10
N SER A 35 20.47 4.16 2.41
CA SER A 35 19.62 5.19 3.00
C SER A 35 18.54 4.70 3.97
N VAL A 36 18.43 3.40 4.19
CA VAL A 36 17.57 2.79 5.22
C VAL A 36 18.26 1.62 5.91
N ASN A 37 19.59 1.54 5.83
CA ASN A 37 20.39 0.44 6.36
C ASN A 37 20.02 -0.95 5.79
N PHE A 38 19.64 -1.02 4.51
CA PHE A 38 19.34 -2.25 3.77
C PHE A 38 20.52 -2.71 2.91
N ILE A 39 21.75 -2.60 3.42
CA ILE A 39 22.98 -2.94 2.68
C ILE A 39 23.10 -4.46 2.48
N GLU A 40 22.64 -5.24 3.46
CA GLU A 40 22.53 -6.69 3.38
C GLU A 40 21.05 -7.06 3.40
N ALA A 41 20.56 -7.70 2.33
CA ALA A 41 19.13 -8.00 2.19
C ALA A 41 18.59 -8.91 3.33
N SER A 42 19.47 -9.70 3.96
CA SER A 42 19.17 -10.54 5.13
C SER A 42 19.11 -9.78 6.46
N LYS A 43 19.41 -8.47 6.48
CA LYS A 43 19.28 -7.63 7.67
C LYS A 43 17.95 -6.87 7.63
N ASN A 44 17.30 -6.81 8.80
CA ASN A 44 16.00 -6.15 8.94
C ASN A 44 16.15 -4.62 8.86
N PRO A 45 15.56 -3.94 7.86
CA PRO A 45 15.60 -2.48 7.79
C PRO A 45 14.68 -1.82 8.84
N TYR A 46 13.70 -2.54 9.40
CA TYR A 46 12.74 -2.07 10.41
C TYR A 46 13.27 -2.22 11.85
N HIS A 47 14.43 -1.63 12.13
CA HIS A 47 15.06 -1.65 13.45
C HIS A 47 14.30 -0.78 14.46
N ALA A 48 14.37 -1.16 15.74
CA ALA A 48 13.75 -0.41 16.82
C ALA A 48 14.38 0.99 16.90
N GLY A 49 13.54 2.02 16.81
CA GLY A 49 14.02 3.40 16.84
C GLY A 49 14.33 4.01 15.47
N TYR A 50 13.85 3.47 14.34
CA TYR A 50 13.83 4.21 13.07
C TYR A 50 13.21 5.62 13.24
N ASP A 51 12.15 5.73 14.04
CA ASP A 51 11.52 7.02 14.40
C ASP A 51 12.43 7.93 15.25
N LYS A 52 13.46 7.37 15.89
CA LYS A 52 14.38 8.09 16.79
C LYS A 52 15.72 8.41 16.14
N ASN A 53 16.19 7.53 15.25
CA ASN A 53 17.41 7.65 14.48
C ASN A 53 17.03 7.39 13.01
N PRO A 54 16.39 8.37 12.34
CA PRO A 54 16.16 8.26 10.92
C PRO A 54 17.51 8.02 10.22
N PRO A 55 17.53 7.24 9.13
CA PRO A 55 18.76 6.99 8.39
C PRO A 55 19.46 8.30 8.06
N ARG A 56 20.80 8.26 8.06
CA ARG A 56 21.66 9.44 7.93
C ARG A 56 21.15 10.36 6.81
N GLU A 57 21.00 11.63 7.14
CA GLU A 57 20.61 12.71 6.22
C GLU A 57 21.53 12.82 4.98
N ASP A 58 22.70 12.18 5.01
CA ASP A 58 23.69 12.16 3.93
C ASP A 58 23.24 11.41 2.66
N THR A 59 22.16 10.63 2.72
CA THR A 59 21.59 9.96 1.54
C THR A 59 20.30 10.63 1.09
N VAL A 60 20.44 11.85 0.58
CA VAL A 60 19.37 12.55 -0.14
C VAL A 60 19.00 11.73 -1.37
N ILE A 61 17.81 11.12 -1.33
CA ILE A 61 17.21 10.48 -2.49
C ILE A 61 16.56 11.57 -3.34
N ASP A 62 17.01 11.69 -4.58
CA ASP A 62 16.36 12.58 -5.55
C ASP A 62 15.10 11.93 -6.12
N TYR A 63 13.95 12.31 -5.56
CA TYR A 63 12.63 11.85 -6.01
C TYR A 63 12.14 12.54 -7.29
N GLU A 64 12.86 13.53 -7.81
CA GLU A 64 12.60 14.08 -9.16
C GLU A 64 13.11 13.12 -10.25
N THR A 65 14.02 12.20 -9.90
CA THR A 65 14.39 11.10 -10.79
C THR A 65 13.31 10.02 -10.85
N LYS A 66 13.21 9.40 -12.02
CA LYS A 66 12.35 8.25 -12.30
C LYS A 66 13.21 7.10 -12.79
N CYS A 67 12.70 5.87 -12.70
CA CYS A 67 13.42 4.70 -13.15
C CYS A 67 13.09 4.35 -14.61
N TYR A 68 14.09 4.40 -15.48
CA TYR A 68 14.00 4.10 -16.90
C TYR A 68 14.77 2.82 -17.25
N ALA A 69 14.23 2.03 -18.19
CA ALA A 69 14.92 0.91 -18.80
C ALA A 69 15.48 1.33 -20.17
N SER A 70 16.72 0.98 -20.46
CA SER A 70 17.31 1.07 -21.80
C SER A 70 17.68 -0.32 -22.30
N PHE A 71 17.50 -0.59 -23.58
CA PHE A 71 17.78 -1.90 -24.17
C PHE A 71 18.92 -1.83 -25.18
N GLU A 72 19.74 -2.89 -25.27
CA GLU A 72 20.83 -2.98 -26.26
C GLU A 72 20.30 -3.08 -27.69
N VAL A 73 19.11 -3.65 -27.85
CA VAL A 73 18.40 -3.78 -29.13
C VAL A 73 17.09 -3.00 -29.04
N PRO A 74 16.61 -2.35 -30.12
CA PRO A 74 15.29 -1.72 -30.11
C PRO A 74 14.17 -2.71 -29.80
N VAL A 75 13.16 -2.28 -29.02
CA VAL A 75 11.98 -3.08 -28.65
C VAL A 75 11.26 -3.64 -29.88
N SER A 76 11.23 -2.89 -30.98
CA SER A 76 10.63 -3.34 -32.25
C SER A 76 11.27 -4.60 -32.85
N LYS A 77 12.51 -4.94 -32.45
CA LYS A 77 13.23 -6.13 -32.90
C LYS A 77 13.21 -7.28 -31.90
N PHE A 78 12.56 -7.13 -30.74
CA PHE A 78 12.57 -8.16 -29.69
C PHE A 78 12.02 -9.50 -30.16
N HIS A 79 10.90 -9.48 -30.89
CA HIS A 79 10.30 -10.71 -31.39
C HIS A 79 11.21 -11.47 -32.37
N GLU A 80 11.93 -10.76 -33.23
CA GLU A 80 12.90 -11.37 -34.15
C GLU A 80 14.09 -11.96 -33.40
N GLN A 81 14.64 -11.21 -32.44
CA GLN A 81 15.73 -11.67 -31.59
C GLN A 81 15.34 -12.89 -30.75
N ARG A 82 14.10 -12.92 -30.26
CA ARG A 82 13.55 -14.05 -29.52
C ARG A 82 13.48 -15.32 -30.36
N LYS A 83 13.03 -15.24 -31.62
CA LYS A 83 13.01 -16.38 -32.55
C LYS A 83 14.40 -16.95 -32.79
N LYS A 84 15.44 -16.12 -32.68
CA LYS A 84 16.85 -16.50 -32.79
C LYS A 84 17.44 -17.00 -31.46
N GLY A 85 16.64 -17.10 -30.39
CA GLY A 85 17.09 -17.52 -29.06
C GLY A 85 17.96 -16.48 -28.35
N ALA A 86 17.99 -15.23 -28.83
CA ALA A 86 18.82 -14.19 -28.22
C ALA A 86 18.25 -13.76 -26.86
N LYS A 87 19.16 -13.59 -25.90
CA LYS A 87 18.84 -13.01 -24.59
C LYS A 87 18.82 -11.49 -24.69
N LEU A 88 17.74 -10.86 -24.24
CA LEU A 88 17.59 -9.42 -24.29
C LEU A 88 18.32 -8.80 -23.08
N ARG A 89 19.21 -7.85 -23.37
CA ARG A 89 19.97 -7.13 -22.35
C ARG A 89 19.39 -5.74 -22.18
N TYR A 90 19.32 -5.32 -20.92
CA TYR A 90 18.80 -4.02 -20.55
C TYR A 90 19.57 -3.45 -19.36
N SER A 91 19.45 -2.14 -19.16
CA SER A 91 20.01 -1.45 -18.00
C SER A 91 18.97 -0.53 -17.40
N LEU A 92 19.02 -0.34 -16.08
CA LEU A 92 18.11 0.53 -15.36
C LEU A 92 18.82 1.79 -14.91
N HIS A 93 18.19 2.94 -15.13
CA HIS A 93 18.75 4.25 -14.84
C HIS A 93 17.76 5.06 -14.02
N SER A 94 18.23 5.67 -12.94
CA SER A 94 17.49 6.75 -12.28
C SER A 94 17.84 8.06 -12.96
N LEU A 95 16.89 8.63 -13.71
CA LEU A 95 17.08 9.82 -14.53
C LEU A 95 15.96 10.83 -14.26
N THR A 96 16.27 12.12 -14.34
CA THR A 96 15.23 13.13 -14.51
C THR A 96 14.56 12.97 -15.88
N PRO A 97 13.31 13.42 -16.09
CA PRO A 97 12.66 13.36 -17.40
C PRO A 97 13.51 13.99 -18.51
N ALA A 98 14.08 15.18 -18.27
CA ALA A 98 14.94 15.87 -19.23
C ALA A 98 16.24 15.11 -19.56
N ALA A 99 16.77 14.31 -18.63
CA ALA A 99 17.93 13.46 -18.90
C ALA A 99 17.54 12.20 -19.68
N ALA A 100 16.35 11.65 -19.44
CA ALA A 100 15.84 10.51 -20.18
C ALA A 100 15.56 10.87 -21.65
N ASP A 101 15.00 12.04 -21.93
CA ASP A 101 14.71 12.51 -23.29
C ASP A 101 15.96 12.61 -24.18
N LYS A 102 17.13 12.84 -23.57
CA LYS A 102 18.43 12.89 -24.27
C LYS A 102 19.02 11.52 -24.53
N LYS A 103 18.50 10.46 -23.90
CA LYS A 103 19.02 9.09 -24.00
C LYS A 103 18.10 8.26 -24.88
N ALA A 104 18.58 7.96 -26.09
CA ALA A 104 17.83 7.15 -27.05
C ALA A 104 17.42 5.80 -26.45
N SER A 105 16.20 5.35 -26.80
CA SER A 105 15.64 4.05 -26.40
C SER A 105 15.51 3.83 -24.89
N THR A 106 15.22 4.89 -24.13
CA THR A 106 14.79 4.75 -22.73
C THR A 106 13.28 4.65 -22.62
N HIS A 107 12.81 3.82 -21.69
CA HIS A 107 11.40 3.60 -21.42
C HIS A 107 11.13 3.79 -19.94
N LEU A 108 10.15 4.62 -19.58
CA LEU A 108 9.76 4.83 -18.20
C LEU A 108 9.22 3.52 -17.61
N THR A 109 9.72 3.11 -16.44
CA THR A 109 9.28 1.89 -15.74
C THR A 109 8.52 2.14 -14.46
N HIS A 110 8.84 3.22 -13.76
CA HIS A 110 8.06 3.72 -12.64
C HIS A 110 8.51 5.11 -12.26
N HIS A 111 7.62 5.81 -11.57
CA HIS A 111 7.91 7.04 -10.87
C HIS A 111 8.82 6.77 -9.66
N GLY A 112 9.71 7.72 -9.38
CA GLY A 112 10.72 7.61 -8.34
C GLY A 112 11.97 6.83 -8.77
N PRO A 113 13.05 6.96 -7.97
CA PRO A 113 14.32 6.31 -8.24
C PRO A 113 14.20 4.79 -8.17
N CYS A 114 15.04 4.10 -8.92
CA CYS A 114 15.09 2.65 -8.89
C CYS A 114 15.51 2.13 -7.50
N GLY A 115 14.99 0.95 -7.13
CA GLY A 115 15.27 0.24 -5.90
C GLY A 115 15.40 -1.27 -6.14
N VAL A 116 15.39 -2.07 -5.08
CA VAL A 116 15.66 -3.52 -5.17
C VAL A 116 14.59 -4.32 -5.90
N CYS A 117 13.39 -3.74 -6.09
CA CYS A 117 12.29 -4.34 -6.85
C CYS A 117 12.12 -3.75 -8.27
N SER A 118 13.10 -2.97 -8.76
CA SER A 118 13.00 -2.26 -10.04
C SER A 118 13.35 -3.13 -11.26
N THR A 119 13.79 -4.38 -11.08
CA THR A 119 14.09 -5.29 -12.19
C THR A 119 12.86 -5.55 -13.06
N LEU A 120 13.02 -5.80 -14.37
CA LEU A 120 11.88 -6.11 -15.23
C LEU A 120 11.24 -7.47 -14.87
N GLN A 121 11.99 -8.37 -14.24
CA GLN A 121 11.43 -9.57 -13.61
C GLN A 121 10.41 -9.20 -12.52
N ASP A 122 10.76 -8.31 -11.58
CA ASP A 122 9.82 -7.88 -10.54
C ASP A 122 8.63 -7.13 -11.14
N LEU A 123 8.85 -6.34 -12.20
CA LEU A 123 7.76 -5.69 -12.94
C LEU A 123 6.75 -6.71 -13.48
N SER A 124 7.23 -7.84 -14.02
CA SER A 124 6.34 -8.90 -14.53
C SER A 124 5.41 -9.44 -13.43
N VAL A 125 5.90 -9.56 -12.19
CA VAL A 125 5.08 -9.97 -11.05
C VAL A 125 3.97 -8.94 -10.77
N TYR A 126 4.32 -7.65 -10.81
CA TYR A 126 3.34 -6.57 -10.69
C TYR A 126 2.38 -6.51 -11.89
N LEU A 127 2.78 -6.84 -13.11
CA LEU A 127 1.83 -6.86 -14.23
C LEU A 127 0.83 -8.01 -14.11
N LEU A 128 1.30 -9.19 -13.71
CA LEU A 128 0.52 -10.43 -13.71
C LEU A 128 -0.39 -10.61 -12.49
N LYS A 129 -0.10 -9.94 -11.37
CA LYS A 129 -0.83 -10.13 -10.10
C LYS A 129 -1.50 -8.84 -9.61
N PRO A 130 -2.75 -8.54 -10.04
CA PRO A 130 -3.49 -7.34 -9.62
C PRO A 130 -3.54 -7.12 -8.11
N ASP A 131 -3.66 -8.22 -7.37
CA ASP A 131 -3.61 -8.26 -5.91
C ASP A 131 -2.39 -9.07 -5.44
N LEU A 132 -1.39 -8.35 -4.94
CA LEU A 132 -0.22 -8.95 -4.27
C LEU A 132 -0.40 -9.08 -2.77
N THR A 133 -1.38 -8.38 -2.21
CA THR A 133 -1.64 -8.33 -0.77
C THR A 133 -2.02 -9.71 -0.26
N ASN A 134 -2.98 -10.38 -0.91
CA ASN A 134 -3.43 -11.70 -0.48
C ASN A 134 -2.36 -12.81 -0.64
N PRO A 135 -1.66 -12.96 -1.78
CA PRO A 135 -0.59 -13.95 -1.91
C PRO A 135 0.54 -13.76 -0.90
N VAL A 136 1.02 -12.52 -0.70
CA VAL A 136 2.10 -12.24 0.27
C VAL A 136 1.62 -12.49 1.71
N ARG A 137 0.38 -12.12 2.05
CA ARG A 137 -0.22 -12.44 3.35
C ARG A 137 -0.27 -13.95 3.59
N ARG A 138 -0.66 -14.76 2.60
CA ARG A 138 -0.62 -16.23 2.72
C ARG A 138 0.79 -16.73 3.00
N CYS A 139 1.81 -16.19 2.35
CA CYS A 139 3.20 -16.50 2.67
C CYS A 139 3.56 -16.12 4.11
N ALA A 140 3.12 -14.96 4.60
CA ALA A 140 3.34 -14.54 5.98
C ALA A 140 2.71 -15.51 7.00
N LEU A 141 1.56 -16.08 6.67
CA LEU A 141 0.79 -16.96 7.55
C LEU A 141 1.26 -18.41 7.56
N LYS A 142 1.81 -18.91 6.45
CA LYS A 142 2.39 -20.26 6.39
C LYS A 142 3.41 -20.48 7.51
N SER A 143 4.22 -19.47 7.82
CA SER A 143 5.20 -19.53 8.92
C SER A 143 4.63 -19.53 10.35
N VAL A 144 3.33 -19.29 10.53
CA VAL A 144 2.67 -19.37 11.86
C VAL A 144 2.22 -20.79 12.17
N PHE A 145 1.91 -21.60 11.13
CA PHE A 145 1.27 -22.90 11.30
C PHE A 145 2.13 -24.10 10.90
N SER A 146 3.23 -23.94 10.15
CA SER A 146 4.25 -24.99 9.92
C SER A 146 5.48 -24.45 9.18
N PHE A 147 6.67 -24.83 9.69
CA PHE A 147 8.03 -24.66 9.13
C PHE A 147 8.66 -23.23 9.14
N GLY A 148 9.99 -23.20 9.27
CA GLY A 148 10.80 -22.09 9.82
C GLY A 148 10.84 -20.78 9.01
N LEU A 149 11.56 -19.79 9.55
CA LEU A 149 11.69 -18.43 9.01
C LEU A 149 12.15 -18.39 7.53
N SER A 150 12.92 -19.38 7.07
CA SER A 150 13.40 -19.52 5.68
C SER A 150 12.28 -19.69 4.66
N ASP A 151 11.14 -20.25 5.07
CA ASP A 151 10.08 -20.66 4.13
C ASP A 151 9.22 -19.49 3.69
N ARG A 152 9.19 -18.40 4.47
CA ARG A 152 8.43 -17.20 4.11
C ARG A 152 9.08 -16.47 2.94
N LYS A 153 10.39 -16.25 2.97
CA LYS A 153 11.13 -15.61 1.87
C LYS A 153 11.06 -16.47 0.63
N ALA A 154 11.25 -17.79 0.75
CA ALA A 154 11.11 -18.71 -0.36
C ALA A 154 9.69 -18.68 -0.96
N CYS A 155 8.65 -18.65 -0.12
CA CYS A 155 7.26 -18.50 -0.57
C CYS A 155 7.05 -17.20 -1.35
N ILE A 156 7.54 -16.06 -0.85
CA ILE A 156 7.44 -14.77 -1.55
C ILE A 156 8.21 -14.81 -2.87
N GLN A 157 9.43 -15.34 -2.88
CA GLN A 157 10.24 -15.48 -4.08
C GLN A 157 9.55 -16.38 -5.12
N SER A 158 8.84 -17.44 -4.68
CA SER A 158 8.07 -18.31 -5.58
C SER A 158 6.89 -17.61 -6.26
N LEU A 159 6.52 -16.40 -5.83
CA LEU A 159 5.57 -15.54 -6.57
C LEU A 159 6.17 -14.95 -7.85
N GLY A 160 7.49 -15.07 -8.06
CA GLY A 160 8.24 -14.61 -9.24
C GLY A 160 9.23 -13.47 -8.97
N PHE A 161 9.27 -12.95 -7.74
CA PHE A 161 10.17 -11.86 -7.36
C PHE A 161 11.64 -12.30 -7.38
N THR A 162 12.53 -11.34 -7.62
CA THR A 162 13.97 -11.47 -7.36
C THR A 162 14.24 -11.72 -5.88
N SER A 163 15.44 -12.21 -5.56
CA SER A 163 15.80 -12.55 -4.18
C SER A 163 15.77 -11.30 -3.26
N GLU A 164 16.28 -10.18 -3.77
CA GLU A 164 16.39 -8.90 -3.10
C GLU A 164 15.00 -8.28 -2.87
N CYS A 165 14.14 -8.31 -3.90
CA CYS A 165 12.76 -7.86 -3.75
C CYS A 165 11.96 -8.75 -2.78
N ALA A 166 12.18 -10.07 -2.79
CA ALA A 166 11.56 -10.98 -1.85
C ALA A 166 11.97 -10.72 -0.40
N TRP A 167 13.21 -10.29 -0.15
CA TRP A 167 13.69 -9.92 1.18
C TRP A 167 12.98 -8.70 1.76
N ILE A 168 12.81 -7.63 0.99
CA ILE A 168 12.12 -6.44 1.50
C ILE A 168 10.64 -6.74 1.77
N TRP A 169 9.97 -7.53 0.93
CA TRP A 169 8.63 -8.04 1.22
C TRP A 169 8.59 -8.91 2.48
N TYR A 170 9.57 -9.81 2.67
CA TYR A 170 9.70 -10.60 3.89
C TYR A 170 9.77 -9.69 5.12
N TRP A 171 10.64 -8.70 5.13
CA TRP A 171 10.77 -7.79 6.26
C TRP A 171 9.53 -6.93 6.50
N ASN A 172 8.86 -6.50 5.43
CA ASN A 172 7.56 -5.83 5.51
C ASN A 172 6.55 -6.69 6.27
N THR A 173 6.44 -7.98 5.91
CA THR A 173 5.52 -8.90 6.61
C THR A 173 5.90 -9.14 8.08
N ILE A 174 7.19 -9.18 8.40
CA ILE A 174 7.66 -9.32 9.78
C ILE A 174 7.31 -8.07 10.57
N ASN A 175 7.53 -6.87 10.02
CA ASN A 175 7.20 -5.61 10.68
C ASN A 175 5.70 -5.46 10.91
N THR A 176 4.89 -5.69 9.89
CA THR A 176 3.42 -5.63 9.96
C THR A 176 2.87 -6.67 10.94
N GLY A 177 3.54 -7.82 11.08
CA GLY A 177 3.23 -8.86 12.07
C GLY A 177 3.60 -8.52 13.52
N LYS A 178 4.28 -7.41 13.81
CA LYS A 178 4.55 -6.97 15.20
C LYS A 178 3.28 -6.40 15.86
N SER A 179 3.26 -6.37 17.19
CA SER A 179 2.18 -5.72 17.94
C SER A 179 2.18 -4.21 17.69
N HIS A 180 1.05 -3.56 17.96
CA HIS A 180 0.94 -2.10 17.86
C HIS A 180 1.94 -1.35 18.74
N ARG A 181 2.23 -1.87 19.95
CA ARG A 181 3.23 -1.32 20.87
C ARG A 181 4.65 -1.41 20.33
N ASN A 182 4.91 -2.35 19.43
CA ASN A 182 6.21 -2.62 18.82
C ASN A 182 6.29 -2.11 17.37
N GLY A 183 5.44 -1.16 16.99
CA GLY A 183 5.49 -0.54 15.65
C GLY A 183 4.93 -1.40 14.51
N GLY A 184 4.14 -2.45 14.79
CA GLY A 184 3.46 -3.26 13.76
C GLY A 184 1.94 -3.12 13.75
N CYS A 185 1.25 -4.04 13.09
CA CYS A 185 -0.19 -3.97 12.80
C CYS A 185 -0.96 -5.26 13.15
N LYS A 186 -0.33 -6.21 13.87
CA LYS A 186 -0.83 -7.58 14.08
C LYS A 186 -2.30 -7.65 14.49
N GLY A 187 -2.70 -6.91 15.53
CA GLY A 187 -4.06 -7.00 16.08
C GLY A 187 -5.12 -6.59 15.08
N THR A 188 -4.99 -5.38 14.55
CA THR A 188 -5.92 -4.83 13.55
C THR A 188 -5.97 -5.67 12.28
N CYS A 189 -4.81 -6.10 11.77
CA CYS A 189 -4.76 -6.89 10.55
C CYS A 189 -5.31 -8.31 10.72
N MET A 190 -5.15 -8.92 11.90
CA MET A 190 -5.73 -10.23 12.19
C MET A 190 -7.27 -10.19 12.20
N VAL A 191 -7.86 -9.17 12.83
CA VAL A 191 -9.32 -8.96 12.84
C VAL A 191 -9.85 -8.73 11.43
N HIS A 192 -9.24 -7.80 10.69
CA HIS A 192 -9.64 -7.50 9.31
C HIS A 192 -9.58 -8.73 8.42
N TRP A 193 -8.56 -9.56 8.59
CA TRP A 193 -8.43 -10.78 7.81
C TRP A 193 -9.47 -11.84 8.21
N ALA A 194 -9.69 -12.07 9.51
CA ALA A 194 -10.72 -12.99 10.00
C ALA A 194 -12.12 -12.61 9.54
N MET A 195 -12.38 -11.30 9.39
CA MET A 195 -13.66 -10.76 8.95
C MET A 195 -13.76 -10.56 7.43
N GLY A 196 -12.70 -10.84 6.66
CA GLY A 196 -12.70 -10.64 5.20
C GLY A 196 -12.87 -9.18 4.77
N VAL A 197 -12.43 -8.22 5.58
CA VAL A 197 -12.59 -6.78 5.33
C VAL A 197 -11.87 -6.40 4.03
N PRO A 198 -12.54 -5.69 3.09
CA PRO A 198 -11.92 -5.31 1.84
C PRO A 198 -10.78 -4.30 2.04
N ASN A 199 -9.96 -4.12 0.99
CA ASN A 199 -8.83 -3.19 1.03
C ASN A 199 -9.30 -1.73 1.20
N ASN A 200 -10.28 -1.33 0.39
CA ASN A 200 -10.96 -0.05 0.51
C ASN A 200 -12.32 -0.27 1.17
N VAL A 201 -12.69 0.60 2.10
CA VAL A 201 -13.96 0.49 2.87
C VAL A 201 -14.77 1.77 2.76
N PRO A 202 -16.10 1.71 2.63
CA PRO A 202 -16.93 2.90 2.70
C PRO A 202 -16.91 3.50 4.12
N VAL A 203 -17.47 4.69 4.27
CA VAL A 203 -17.69 5.29 5.58
C VAL A 203 -18.69 4.44 6.37
N GLY A 204 -18.42 4.22 7.67
CA GLY A 204 -19.33 3.54 8.58
C GLY A 204 -19.24 2.01 8.63
N VAL A 205 -18.46 1.36 7.76
CA VAL A 205 -18.21 -0.10 7.82
C VAL A 205 -16.85 -0.34 8.51
N ASP A 206 -16.86 -1.10 9.62
CA ASP A 206 -15.71 -1.49 10.48
C ASP A 206 -15.00 -0.41 11.33
N ASN A 207 -15.54 0.82 11.44
CA ASN A 207 -15.20 1.79 12.51
C ASN A 207 -16.19 2.98 12.48
N PRO A 208 -16.71 3.50 13.62
CA PRO A 208 -17.86 4.42 13.68
C PRO A 208 -17.46 5.88 13.46
N CYS A 209 -16.71 6.17 12.40
CA CYS A 209 -16.59 7.55 11.95
C CYS A 209 -17.74 7.80 10.98
N GLN A 210 -18.85 8.32 11.49
CA GLN A 210 -19.62 9.25 10.67
C GLN A 210 -18.66 10.38 10.26
N PRO A 211 -18.83 11.01 9.08
CA PRO A 211 -18.21 12.31 8.86
C PRO A 211 -18.49 13.16 10.11
N LEU A 212 -17.56 14.00 10.55
CA LEU A 212 -17.99 15.15 11.33
C LEU A 212 -19.13 15.71 10.50
N SER A 213 -20.36 15.68 11.04
CA SER A 213 -21.47 16.38 10.41
C SER A 213 -20.89 17.73 10.02
N GLU A 214 -21.03 18.12 8.76
CA GLU A 214 -20.56 19.41 8.28
C GLU A 214 -21.24 20.48 9.14
N GLU A 215 -20.65 20.79 10.29
CA GLU A 215 -21.06 21.82 11.22
C GLU A 215 -20.69 23.13 10.52
N GLY A 216 -21.59 23.49 9.62
CA GLY A 216 -21.49 24.48 8.57
C GLY A 216 -22.73 24.51 7.69
N GLN A 217 -23.58 23.47 7.68
CA GLN A 217 -24.96 23.57 7.18
C GLN A 217 -25.88 24.00 8.33
N THR A 218 -26.38 25.23 8.25
CA THR A 218 -27.31 25.79 9.23
C THR A 218 -28.61 24.99 9.23
N ALA A 219 -29.25 24.91 10.40
CA ALA A 219 -30.51 24.19 10.59
C ALA A 219 -31.67 24.70 9.72
N GLU A 220 -31.52 25.88 9.09
CA GLU A 220 -32.50 26.44 8.15
C GLU A 220 -32.59 25.67 6.82
N GLU A 221 -31.51 25.05 6.33
CA GLU A 221 -31.57 24.26 5.08
C GLU A 221 -32.26 22.90 5.25
N ARG A 222 -32.41 22.40 6.48
CA ARG A 222 -33.14 21.13 6.74
C ARG A 222 -34.65 21.30 6.87
N LEU A 223 -35.16 22.52 7.08
CA LEU A 223 -36.60 22.79 7.14
C LEU A 223 -37.21 23.11 5.76
N GLY A 224 -36.41 23.35 4.73
CA GLY A 224 -36.88 23.60 3.36
C GLY A 224 -37.23 22.35 2.55
N ALA A 225 -36.78 21.15 2.96
CA ALA A 225 -36.97 19.91 2.19
C ALA A 225 -38.04 18.95 2.76
N SER A 226 -38.76 19.33 3.83
CA SER A 226 -39.79 18.49 4.46
C SER A 226 -41.12 19.21 4.71
N ALA A 227 -41.34 20.40 4.15
CA ALA A 227 -42.61 21.14 4.26
C ALA A 227 -43.50 20.99 3.01
N ALA A 228 -43.57 19.78 2.45
CA ALA A 228 -44.58 19.39 1.48
C ALA A 228 -45.15 18.01 1.85
N SER A 229 -45.78 17.88 3.01
CA SER A 229 -47.00 17.08 3.18
C SER A 229 -47.60 17.25 4.57
N ALA A 230 -48.85 17.73 4.54
CA ALA A 230 -49.95 17.45 5.44
C ALA A 230 -49.89 17.92 6.91
N ALA A 231 -50.81 18.84 7.17
CA ALA A 231 -51.25 19.39 8.44
C ALA A 231 -52.22 18.48 9.22
N ALA A 232 -52.55 18.95 10.43
CA ALA A 232 -53.58 18.53 11.38
C ALA A 232 -53.25 17.28 12.22
N SER A 233 -53.40 17.26 13.55
CA SER A 233 -54.37 17.94 14.41
C SER A 233 -53.88 18.08 15.87
N ALA A 234 -54.40 19.11 16.54
CA ALA A 234 -54.14 19.54 17.92
C ALA A 234 -54.63 18.58 19.01
N GLY A 235 -54.04 18.70 20.21
CA GLY A 235 -54.55 18.16 21.47
C GLY A 235 -53.65 18.56 22.64
N ALA A 236 -54.17 19.38 23.56
CA ALA A 236 -53.48 20.07 24.65
C ALA A 236 -53.56 19.32 26.01
N VAL A 237 -52.97 19.96 27.06
CA VAL A 237 -53.19 19.79 28.53
C VAL A 237 -52.28 18.72 29.21
N SER A 238 -51.65 18.86 30.40
CA SER A 238 -51.36 19.93 31.39
C SER A 238 -50.61 19.32 32.61
N ARG A 239 -49.66 20.06 33.21
CA ARG A 239 -49.26 20.18 34.67
C ARG A 239 -48.76 18.93 35.44
N CYS A 240 -47.93 18.96 36.51
CA CYS A 240 -47.42 20.01 37.42
C CYS A 240 -46.24 19.48 38.32
N GLY A 241 -45.38 20.40 38.82
CA GLY A 241 -44.68 20.39 40.14
C GLY A 241 -43.43 19.49 40.31
N VAL A 242 -42.37 19.77 41.09
CA VAL A 242 -42.11 20.71 42.21
C VAL A 242 -40.57 20.93 42.36
N SER A 243 -40.22 22.06 42.96
CA SER A 243 -38.97 22.73 43.35
C SER A 243 -37.89 21.93 44.13
N GLY A 244 -36.63 22.41 44.03
CA GLY A 244 -35.58 22.20 45.05
C GLY A 244 -34.13 22.48 44.57
N PRO A 245 -33.35 23.37 45.21
CA PRO A 245 -32.06 23.87 44.68
C PRO A 245 -30.83 23.17 45.32
N SER A 246 -29.77 22.95 44.54
CA SER A 246 -28.41 22.93 45.10
C SER A 246 -27.37 23.28 44.05
N SER A 247 -26.75 24.43 44.27
CA SER A 247 -25.53 24.92 43.66
C SER A 247 -24.36 23.93 43.78
N GLY A 248 -23.83 23.51 42.65
CA GLY A 248 -22.47 22.99 42.52
C GLY A 248 -21.97 23.32 41.11
N PRO A 249 -20.73 23.81 40.92
CA PRO A 249 -20.20 24.05 39.60
C PRO A 249 -19.97 22.69 38.93
N SER A 250 -20.98 22.21 38.21
CA SER A 250 -20.85 21.04 37.36
C SER A 250 -19.85 21.37 36.27
N LYS A 251 -18.76 20.62 36.30
CA LYS A 251 -17.62 20.69 35.39
C LYS A 251 -18.11 20.89 33.96
N SER A 252 -17.62 21.95 33.34
CA SER A 252 -17.56 22.10 31.88
C SER A 252 -17.13 20.76 31.27
N THR A 253 -18.10 20.00 30.77
CA THR A 253 -17.83 18.94 29.81
C THR A 253 -17.36 19.64 28.56
N LYS A 254 -16.04 19.81 28.43
CA LYS A 254 -15.41 20.08 27.15
C LYS A 254 -15.97 19.05 26.18
N LYS A 255 -16.89 19.47 25.31
CA LYS A 255 -17.24 18.76 24.07
C LYS A 255 -15.90 18.44 23.43
N SER A 256 -15.49 17.17 23.47
CA SER A 256 -14.31 16.74 22.73
C SER A 256 -14.67 16.97 21.27
N LYS A 257 -14.09 18.00 20.65
CA LYS A 257 -14.06 18.13 19.18
C LYS A 257 -13.79 16.74 18.64
N GLY A 258 -14.70 16.25 17.80
CA GLY A 258 -14.71 14.86 17.34
C GLY A 258 -13.34 14.50 16.78
N ASN A 259 -12.54 13.81 17.60
CA ASN A 259 -11.33 13.18 17.13
C ASN A 259 -11.81 12.04 16.24
N CYS A 260 -11.79 12.27 14.93
CA CYS A 260 -11.91 11.22 13.92
C CYS A 260 -10.77 10.24 14.15
N GLY A 261 -11.04 9.29 15.04
CA GLY A 261 -10.10 8.33 15.56
C GLY A 261 -9.84 7.20 14.59
N ASN A 262 -9.62 7.50 13.29
CA ASN A 262 -9.10 6.50 12.35
C ASN A 262 -7.64 6.30 12.68
N THR A 263 -7.44 5.57 13.78
CA THR A 263 -6.24 5.70 14.55
C THR A 263 -5.51 4.40 14.68
N ILE A 264 -4.26 4.46 14.24
CA ILE A 264 -3.27 3.47 14.64
C ILE A 264 -2.90 3.83 16.09
N ASN A 265 -3.66 3.33 17.06
CA ASN A 265 -3.49 3.63 18.51
C ASN A 265 -3.75 5.09 18.90
N GLY A 266 -4.90 5.66 18.54
CA GLY A 266 -5.24 7.06 18.88
C GLY A 266 -4.58 8.16 18.04
N LYS A 267 -3.74 7.85 17.03
CA LYS A 267 -3.13 8.82 16.08
C LYS A 267 -3.73 8.78 14.66
N PRO A 268 -3.99 9.92 13.99
CA PRO A 268 -4.51 9.95 12.61
C PRO A 268 -3.68 9.10 11.64
N ALA A 269 -4.31 8.60 10.57
CA ALA A 269 -3.56 8.03 9.46
C ALA A 269 -2.62 9.06 8.82
N CYS A 270 -1.54 8.57 8.25
CA CYS A 270 -0.45 9.36 7.69
C CYS A 270 -0.85 10.20 6.47
N HIS A 271 -1.94 9.84 5.78
CA HIS A 271 -2.49 10.62 4.67
C HIS A 271 -4.01 10.82 4.81
N LYS A 272 -4.49 11.99 4.37
CA LYS A 272 -5.88 12.44 4.55
C LYS A 272 -6.89 11.57 3.77
N ASP A 273 -6.55 11.26 2.55
CA ASP A 273 -7.31 10.41 1.62
C ASP A 273 -7.56 9.00 2.15
N MET A 274 -6.66 8.46 2.99
CA MET A 274 -6.80 7.13 3.55
C MET A 274 -7.92 7.02 4.60
N TRP A 275 -8.33 8.14 5.22
CA TRP A 275 -9.37 8.16 6.25
C TRP A 275 -10.59 9.03 5.92
N GLN A 276 -10.52 9.91 4.93
CA GLN A 276 -11.70 10.63 4.47
C GLN A 276 -12.71 9.73 3.76
N SER A 277 -13.95 10.20 3.64
CA SER A 277 -14.95 9.54 2.79
C SER A 277 -14.46 9.53 1.34
N GLY A 278 -14.61 8.39 0.67
CA GLY A 278 -14.30 8.27 -0.76
C GLY A 278 -13.81 6.88 -1.14
N PRO A 279 -13.66 6.62 -2.45
CA PRO A 279 -13.24 5.31 -2.94
C PRO A 279 -11.81 4.93 -2.52
N ALA A 280 -10.97 5.92 -2.17
CA ALA A 280 -9.61 5.70 -1.69
C ALA A 280 -9.51 5.40 -0.19
N ARG A 281 -10.61 5.49 0.57
CA ARG A 281 -10.62 5.19 2.01
C ARG A 281 -10.14 3.75 2.24
N MET A 282 -9.10 3.59 3.03
CA MET A 282 -8.48 2.28 3.27
C MET A 282 -9.01 1.64 4.55
N SER A 283 -8.98 0.31 4.60
CA SER A 283 -9.25 -0.41 5.83
C SER A 283 -8.17 -0.13 6.88
N SER A 284 -8.50 -0.19 8.18
CA SER A 284 -7.57 0.21 9.24
C SER A 284 -6.29 -0.64 9.29
N CYS A 285 -6.34 -1.90 8.86
CA CYS A 285 -5.15 -2.72 8.65
C CYS A 285 -4.22 -2.14 7.57
N LEU A 286 -4.76 -1.80 6.39
CA LEU A 286 -3.95 -1.23 5.31
C LEU A 286 -3.43 0.16 5.64
N GLN A 287 -4.23 0.99 6.31
CA GLN A 287 -3.75 2.28 6.83
C GLN A 287 -2.55 2.07 7.76
N CYS A 288 -2.61 1.09 8.66
CA CYS A 288 -1.51 0.77 9.55
C CYS A 288 -0.25 0.35 8.79
N ASP A 289 -0.39 -0.56 7.83
CA ASP A 289 0.72 -1.04 7.00
C ASP A 289 1.37 0.10 6.21
N GLU A 290 0.55 0.93 5.54
CA GLU A 290 1.02 2.08 4.77
C GLU A 290 1.75 3.12 5.61
N CYS A 291 1.33 3.35 6.86
CA CYS A 291 1.96 4.35 7.70
C CYS A 291 3.19 3.83 8.46
N ARG A 292 3.24 2.53 8.78
CA ARG A 292 4.31 1.96 9.61
C ARG A 292 5.37 1.22 8.81
N SER A 293 4.95 0.47 7.81
CA SER A 293 5.87 -0.34 7.00
C SER A 293 6.11 0.30 5.62
N GLY A 294 5.12 1.03 5.11
CA GLY A 294 5.12 1.70 3.81
C GLY A 294 6.32 2.60 3.52
N PRO A 295 6.75 3.51 4.43
CA PRO A 295 7.82 4.45 4.13
C PRO A 295 9.15 3.75 3.81
N ILE A 296 9.52 2.74 4.61
CA ILE A 296 10.74 1.95 4.38
C ILE A 296 10.56 1.04 3.16
N PHE A 297 9.42 0.36 3.06
CA PHE A 297 9.15 -0.57 1.95
C PHE A 297 9.23 0.13 0.60
N GLN A 298 8.50 1.24 0.44
CA GLN A 298 8.43 1.99 -0.81
C GLN A 298 9.79 2.57 -1.19
N LYS A 299 10.54 3.09 -0.20
CA LYS A 299 11.89 3.62 -0.39
C LYS A 299 12.85 2.53 -0.89
N VAL A 300 12.92 1.38 -0.22
CA VAL A 300 13.83 0.28 -0.59
C VAL A 300 13.44 -0.38 -1.89
N ALA A 301 12.15 -0.71 -2.04
CA ALA A 301 11.64 -1.40 -3.21
C ALA A 301 11.89 -0.57 -4.46
N GLY A 302 11.73 0.76 -4.40
CA GLY A 302 11.76 1.68 -5.53
C GLY A 302 10.57 1.51 -6.49
N ARG A 303 10.09 0.27 -6.65
CA ARG A 303 8.89 -0.08 -7.40
C ARG A 303 7.77 -0.58 -6.49
N THR A 304 6.57 -0.09 -6.78
CA THR A 304 5.29 -0.66 -6.37
C THR A 304 4.32 -0.61 -7.56
N ARG A 305 3.15 -1.26 -7.49
CA ARG A 305 2.10 -1.08 -8.52
C ARG A 305 1.80 0.40 -8.77
N ARG A 306 1.64 1.17 -7.69
CA ARG A 306 1.36 2.62 -7.75
C ARG A 306 2.49 3.37 -8.45
N ALA A 307 3.74 3.13 -8.05
CA ALA A 307 4.88 3.81 -8.66
C ALA A 307 5.01 3.44 -10.15
N SER A 308 4.73 2.19 -10.52
CA SER A 308 4.69 1.73 -11.92
C SER A 308 3.45 2.16 -12.69
N GLY A 309 2.51 2.91 -12.11
CA GLY A 309 1.30 3.29 -12.82
C GLY A 309 0.44 2.10 -13.27
N ILE A 310 0.49 0.99 -12.51
CA ILE A 310 -0.31 -0.20 -12.77
C ILE A 310 -1.50 -0.20 -11.82
N LYS A 311 -2.73 -0.28 -12.37
CA LYS A 311 -3.97 -0.29 -11.57
C LYS A 311 -3.89 -1.37 -10.48
N SER A 312 -4.20 -1.00 -9.24
CA SER A 312 -4.10 -1.88 -8.06
C SER A 312 -5.49 -2.27 -7.55
N ALA A 313 -5.57 -3.38 -6.81
CA ALA A 313 -6.74 -3.72 -6.00
C ALA A 313 -6.96 -2.77 -4.81
N ILE A 314 -6.04 -1.81 -4.58
CA ILE A 314 -6.16 -0.73 -3.60
C ILE A 314 -6.32 0.58 -4.36
N VAL A 315 -7.48 1.22 -4.26
CA VAL A 315 -7.77 2.52 -4.87
C VAL A 315 -7.02 3.63 -4.12
N ARG A 316 -6.40 4.53 -4.88
CA ARG A 316 -5.63 5.69 -4.40
C ARG A 316 -5.86 6.90 -5.32
N PRO A 317 -5.82 8.13 -4.81
CA PRO A 317 -6.13 9.33 -5.60
C PRO A 317 -4.99 9.78 -6.52
N ASP A 318 -3.74 9.38 -6.25
CA ASP A 318 -2.52 9.85 -6.91
C ASP A 318 -2.04 8.94 -8.06
N PHE A 319 -2.95 8.20 -8.69
CA PHE A 319 -2.61 7.24 -9.75
C PHE A 319 -2.18 7.94 -11.05
N LYS A 320 -0.96 7.64 -11.51
CA LYS A 320 -0.42 8.09 -12.81
C LYS A 320 -0.08 6.86 -13.63
N GLU A 321 -0.78 6.66 -14.75
CA GLU A 321 -0.60 5.49 -15.60
C GLU A 321 0.76 5.53 -16.31
N VAL A 322 1.40 4.36 -16.45
CA VAL A 322 2.63 4.18 -17.23
C VAL A 322 2.42 3.01 -18.17
N GLU A 323 2.73 3.22 -19.45
CA GLU A 323 2.64 2.17 -20.45
C GLU A 323 3.91 1.29 -20.44
N HIS A 324 3.71 -0.03 -20.39
CA HIS A 324 4.78 -1.03 -20.32
C HIS A 324 4.89 -1.85 -21.62
N THR A 325 4.89 -1.18 -22.77
CA THR A 325 4.92 -1.82 -24.10
C THR A 325 6.21 -2.60 -24.44
N TYR A 326 7.20 -2.55 -23.55
CA TYR A 326 8.51 -3.18 -23.72
C TYR A 326 8.68 -4.50 -22.93
N ILE A 327 7.60 -5.04 -22.35
CA ILE A 327 7.59 -6.30 -21.57
C ILE A 327 6.84 -7.43 -22.31
N ILE A 328 6.56 -7.23 -23.61
CA ILE A 328 5.79 -8.15 -24.45
C ILE A 328 6.64 -9.33 -24.93
#